data_AF-A0A0R2K3Y6-F1
#
_entry.id   AF-A0A0R2K3Y6-F1
#
_cell.length_a   1.000
_cell.length_b   1.000
_cell.length_c   1.000
_cell.angle_alpha   90.00
_cell.angle_beta   90.00
_cell.angle_gamma   90.00
#
_symmetry.space_group_name_H-M   'P 1'
#
loop_
_entity.id
_entity.type
_entity.pdbx_description
1 polymer ?
#
loop_
_entity_poly.entity_id
_entity_poly.type
_entity_poly.pdbx_seq_one_letter_code
_entity_poly.pdbx_strand_id
1 'polypeptide(L)'
;MQLDDLKAIVFHLPYTKMGLKGLREILPELSDAKQADLLQEFEASRVYNKQVGNLYTGSLYLSLLSLLDNAIDLKVNDKVGIFSYGSGAQGEFYTGTLKSDFKNNLRKQHVESLLKQRKQLNVSQYEELFLRWPKIDAGDFVLDVTNDNAEVVFSGVSGSKRQYKIQR
;
A
#
# COMPACT_ATOMS: atom_id res chain seq x y z
N MET A 1 -15.83 -12.63 19.05
CA MET A 1 -15.67 -11.40 18.26
C MET A 1 -16.51 -11.56 17.01
N GLN A 2 -17.39 -10.60 16.74
CA GLN A 2 -18.32 -10.59 15.60
C GLN A 2 -17.94 -9.45 14.64
N LEU A 3 -18.48 -9.46 13.42
CA LEU A 3 -18.23 -8.39 12.44
C LEU A 3 -18.69 -7.02 12.95
N ASP A 4 -19.74 -6.96 13.78
CA ASP A 4 -20.21 -5.74 14.43
C ASP A 4 -19.17 -5.10 15.36
N ASP A 5 -18.23 -5.88 15.91
CA ASP A 5 -17.17 -5.38 16.80
C ASP A 5 -16.09 -4.57 16.06
N LEU A 6 -16.03 -4.66 14.73
CA LEU A 6 -14.97 -4.07 13.91
C LEU A 6 -15.36 -2.68 13.42
N LYS A 7 -14.51 -1.66 13.67
CA LYS A 7 -14.72 -0.33 13.10
C LYS A 7 -14.41 -0.29 11.61
N ALA A 8 -13.39 -1.03 11.19
CA ALA A 8 -12.95 -1.09 9.80
C ALA A 8 -12.40 -2.47 9.46
N ILE A 9 -12.37 -2.81 8.17
CA ILE A 9 -11.69 -4.00 7.65
C ILE A 9 -10.75 -3.57 6.53
N VAL A 10 -9.45 -3.85 6.69
CA VAL A 10 -8.44 -3.62 5.65
C VAL A 10 -8.09 -4.93 4.97
N PHE A 11 -7.87 -4.85 3.67
CA PHE A 11 -7.60 -6.00 2.82
C PHE A 11 -6.21 -5.90 2.18
N HIS A 12 -5.66 -7.06 1.82
CA HIS A 12 -4.60 -7.15 0.84
C HIS A 12 -5.14 -6.69 -0.53
N LEU A 13 -4.70 -5.51 -1.00
CA LEU A 13 -5.21 -4.85 -2.20
C LEU A 13 -4.15 -4.76 -3.33
N PRO A 14 -3.90 -5.84 -4.08
CA PRO A 14 -3.14 -5.77 -5.33
C PRO A 14 -3.95 -5.05 -6.43
N TYR A 15 -5.27 -5.26 -6.40
CA TYR A 15 -6.26 -4.53 -7.20
C TYR A 15 -7.37 -4.04 -6.28
N THR A 16 -7.64 -2.74 -6.28
CA THR A 16 -8.52 -2.10 -5.27
C THR A 16 -9.98 -2.54 -5.36
N LYS A 17 -10.41 -3.12 -6.49
CA LYS A 17 -11.76 -3.69 -6.66
C LYS A 17 -11.93 -5.06 -5.98
N MET A 18 -10.83 -5.79 -5.74
CA MET A 18 -10.87 -7.13 -5.17
C MET A 18 -11.35 -7.12 -3.72
N GLY A 19 -10.78 -6.24 -2.88
CA GLY A 19 -11.24 -6.09 -1.49
C GLY A 19 -12.67 -5.59 -1.39
N LEU A 20 -13.15 -4.77 -2.34
CA LEU A 20 -14.54 -4.31 -2.35
C LEU A 20 -15.50 -5.47 -2.59
N LYS A 21 -15.13 -6.42 -3.47
CA LYS A 21 -15.92 -7.63 -3.68
C LYS A 21 -15.94 -8.48 -2.41
N GLY A 22 -14.78 -8.72 -1.80
CA GLY A 22 -14.69 -9.47 -0.55
C GLY A 22 -15.52 -8.85 0.58
N LEU A 23 -15.47 -7.52 0.74
CA LEU A 23 -16.30 -6.83 1.72
C LEU A 23 -17.79 -7.02 1.42
N ARG A 24 -18.22 -6.87 0.16
CA ARG A 24 -19.63 -7.01 -0.24
C ARG A 24 -20.22 -8.39 0.03
N GLU A 25 -19.42 -9.44 0.08
CA GLU A 25 -19.90 -10.78 0.44
C GLU A 25 -20.34 -10.87 1.91
N ILE A 26 -19.73 -10.08 2.81
CA ILE A 26 -20.03 -10.11 4.25
C ILE A 26 -20.99 -8.99 4.70
N LEU A 27 -21.18 -7.94 3.89
CA LEU A 27 -22.07 -6.84 4.22
C LEU A 27 -23.53 -7.27 4.51
N PRO A 28 -24.15 -8.21 3.78
CA PRO A 28 -25.54 -8.61 4.02
C PRO A 28 -25.82 -9.22 5.40
N GLU A 29 -24.78 -9.62 6.15
CA GLU A 29 -24.90 -10.13 7.51
C GLU A 29 -25.09 -9.01 8.56
N LEU A 30 -24.94 -7.75 8.15
CA LEU A 30 -24.88 -6.58 9.02
C LEU A 30 -26.05 -5.62 8.79
N SER A 31 -26.35 -4.81 9.79
CA SER A 31 -27.32 -3.71 9.66
C SER A 31 -26.88 -2.69 8.60
N ASP A 32 -27.84 -2.02 7.94
CA ASP A 32 -27.57 -1.01 6.90
C ASP A 32 -26.61 0.09 7.37
N ALA A 33 -26.76 0.53 8.63
CA ALA A 33 -25.87 1.52 9.23
C ALA A 33 -24.43 1.00 9.31
N LYS A 34 -24.25 -0.25 9.76
CA LYS A 34 -22.92 -0.87 9.84
C LYS A 34 -22.30 -1.10 8.47
N GLN A 35 -23.12 -1.45 7.46
CA GLN A 35 -22.65 -1.60 6.10
C GLN A 35 -22.10 -0.27 5.55
N ALA A 36 -22.83 0.83 5.77
CA ALA A 36 -22.40 2.16 5.37
C ALA A 36 -21.07 2.56 6.06
N ASP A 37 -20.95 2.30 7.36
CA ASP A 37 -19.72 2.55 8.12
C ASP A 37 -18.53 1.77 7.54
N LEU A 38 -18.66 0.46 7.32
CA LEU A 38 -17.57 -0.36 6.80
C LEU A 38 -17.17 0.05 5.37
N LEU A 39 -18.13 0.43 4.53
CA LEU A 39 -17.87 0.94 3.19
C LEU A 39 -17.11 2.27 3.22
N GLN A 40 -17.48 3.19 4.12
CA GLN A 40 -16.77 4.45 4.32
C GLN A 40 -15.31 4.19 4.70
N GLU A 41 -15.06 3.34 5.68
CA GLU A 41 -13.71 3.03 6.13
C GLU A 41 -12.90 2.26 5.07
N PHE A 42 -13.54 1.42 4.27
CA PHE A 42 -12.90 0.76 3.12
C PHE A 42 -12.45 1.75 2.04
N GLU A 43 -13.23 2.80 1.78
CA GLU A 43 -12.79 3.86 0.85
C GLU A 43 -11.56 4.60 1.38
N ALA A 44 -11.54 4.92 2.68
CA ALA A 44 -10.37 5.51 3.34
C ALA A 44 -9.15 4.57 3.26
N SER A 45 -9.36 3.26 3.44
CA SER A 45 -8.28 2.28 3.42
C SER A 45 -7.66 2.03 2.04
N ARG A 46 -8.19 2.58 0.94
CA ARG A 46 -7.67 2.30 -0.42
C ARG A 46 -7.19 3.53 -1.18
N VAL A 47 -7.18 4.72 -0.55
CA VAL A 47 -6.71 5.97 -1.15
C VAL A 47 -5.29 5.84 -1.67
N TYR A 48 -4.37 5.29 -0.86
CA TYR A 48 -2.98 5.12 -1.30
C TYR A 48 -2.80 3.97 -2.29
N ASN A 49 -3.52 2.85 -2.12
CA ASN A 49 -3.46 1.72 -3.06
C ASN A 49 -3.87 2.13 -4.49
N LYS A 50 -4.87 3.02 -4.63
CA LYS A 50 -5.28 3.56 -5.94
C LYS A 50 -4.15 4.35 -6.64
N GLN A 51 -3.23 4.93 -5.88
CA GLN A 51 -2.14 5.76 -6.40
C GLN A 51 -0.84 4.97 -6.64
N VAL A 52 -0.64 3.87 -5.92
CA VAL A 52 0.63 3.09 -5.94
C VAL A 52 0.50 1.80 -6.76
N GLY A 53 -0.67 1.15 -6.74
CA GLY A 53 -0.83 -0.17 -7.35
C GLY A 53 -0.40 -1.31 -6.43
N ASN A 54 0.00 -2.43 -7.03
CA ASN A 54 0.32 -3.66 -6.31
C ASN A 54 1.74 -3.63 -5.72
N LEU A 55 1.84 -3.72 -4.38
CA LEU A 55 3.10 -3.84 -3.63
C LEU A 55 3.31 -5.24 -3.04
N TYR A 56 2.63 -6.26 -3.56
CA TYR A 56 2.61 -7.61 -2.99
C TYR A 56 2.19 -7.54 -1.51
N THR A 57 2.94 -8.18 -0.61
CA THR A 57 2.68 -8.12 0.85
C THR A 57 2.53 -6.68 1.35
N GLY A 58 3.26 -5.73 0.77
CA GLY A 58 3.17 -4.31 1.10
C GLY A 58 1.79 -3.70 0.84
N SER A 59 0.96 -4.29 -0.03
CA SER A 59 -0.39 -3.77 -0.34
C SER A 59 -1.32 -3.80 0.87
N LEU A 60 -1.19 -4.79 1.76
CA LEU A 60 -2.00 -4.85 2.98
C LEU A 60 -1.65 -3.70 3.92
N TYR A 61 -0.35 -3.50 4.14
CA TYR A 61 0.14 -2.46 5.05
C TYR A 61 -0.05 -1.07 4.47
N LEU A 62 -0.01 -0.92 3.15
CA LEU A 62 -0.41 0.32 2.49
C LEU A 62 -1.91 0.61 2.70
N SER A 63 -2.77 -0.42 2.69
CA SER A 63 -4.19 -0.24 3.00
C SER A 63 -4.40 0.22 4.45
N LEU A 64 -3.67 -0.38 5.40
CA LEU A 64 -3.70 0.01 6.80
C LEU A 64 -3.20 1.45 6.98
N LEU A 65 -2.06 1.80 6.36
CA LEU A 65 -1.52 3.16 6.39
C LEU A 65 -2.52 4.18 5.82
N SER A 66 -3.16 3.82 4.70
CA SER A 66 -4.21 4.62 4.06
C SER A 66 -5.40 4.83 4.98
N LEU A 67 -5.86 3.78 5.66
CA LEU A 67 -6.96 3.86 6.63
C LEU A 67 -6.59 4.85 7.74
N LEU A 68 -5.43 4.67 8.36
CA LEU A 68 -4.98 5.51 9.49
C LEU A 68 -4.82 6.99 9.12
N ASP A 69 -4.51 7.32 7.87
CA ASP A 69 -4.37 8.70 7.38
C ASP A 69 -5.65 9.34 6.88
N ASN A 70 -6.57 8.56 6.33
CA ASN A 70 -7.69 9.09 5.55
C ASN A 70 -9.04 8.90 6.24
N ALA A 71 -9.14 8.01 7.23
CA ALA A 71 -10.36 7.82 7.98
C ALA A 71 -10.60 8.98 8.95
N ILE A 72 -11.84 9.48 8.96
CA ILE A 72 -12.24 10.64 9.79
C ILE A 72 -12.69 10.18 11.18
N ASP A 73 -13.41 9.04 11.24
CA ASP A 73 -14.19 8.62 12.42
C ASP A 73 -13.51 7.54 13.27
N LEU A 74 -12.22 7.24 13.03
CA LEU A 74 -11.47 6.34 13.90
C LEU A 74 -11.22 6.95 15.28
N LYS A 75 -11.34 6.11 16.30
CA LYS A 75 -11.18 6.42 17.73
C LYS A 75 -10.22 5.43 18.39
N VAL A 76 -9.70 5.85 19.55
CA VAL A 76 -8.88 4.98 20.40
C VAL A 76 -9.73 3.78 20.85
N ASN A 77 -9.11 2.60 20.89
CA ASN A 77 -9.71 1.31 21.17
C ASN A 77 -10.64 0.74 20.09
N ASP A 78 -10.81 1.43 18.95
CA ASP A 78 -11.47 0.82 17.79
C ASP A 78 -10.69 -0.41 17.33
N LYS A 79 -11.42 -1.45 16.92
CA LYS A 79 -10.84 -2.67 16.36
C LYS A 79 -10.85 -2.62 14.84
N VAL A 80 -9.70 -2.93 14.24
CA VAL A 80 -9.54 -3.03 12.79
C VAL A 80 -9.33 -4.50 12.43
N GLY A 81 -10.18 -5.05 11.58
CA GLY A 81 -9.98 -6.34 10.93
C GLY A 81 -8.94 -6.24 9.84
N ILE A 82 -8.01 -7.18 9.79
CA ILE A 82 -6.88 -7.17 8.85
C ILE A 82 -6.87 -8.52 8.14
N PHE A 83 -7.18 -8.50 6.84
CA PHE A 83 -7.19 -9.69 6.00
C PHE A 83 -5.97 -9.72 5.09
N SER A 84 -5.02 -10.59 5.43
CA SER A 84 -3.83 -10.89 4.63
C SER A 84 -4.10 -12.06 3.69
N TYR A 85 -3.56 -11.99 2.47
CA TYR A 85 -3.64 -13.06 1.49
C TYR A 85 -2.36 -13.13 0.66
N GLY A 86 -1.87 -14.35 0.41
CA GLY A 86 -0.76 -14.63 -0.48
C GLY A 86 -1.06 -15.81 -1.40
N SER A 87 -0.80 -15.65 -2.70
CA SER A 87 -0.96 -16.70 -3.69
C SER A 87 -0.06 -17.90 -3.37
N GLY A 88 -0.64 -19.10 -3.34
CA GLY A 88 -0.03 -20.33 -2.83
C GLY A 88 -1.11 -21.14 -2.13
N ALA A 89 -1.66 -20.58 -1.04
CA ALA A 89 -3.06 -20.78 -0.60
C ALA A 89 -3.42 -20.06 0.72
N GLN A 90 -2.52 -19.28 1.36
CA GLN A 90 -2.75 -18.85 2.73
C GLN A 90 -3.43 -17.47 2.80
N GLY A 91 -4.55 -17.44 3.51
CA GLY A 91 -5.18 -16.24 4.02
C GLY A 91 -5.13 -16.24 5.54
N GLU A 92 -4.94 -15.07 6.14
CA GLU A 92 -4.98 -14.91 7.58
C GLU A 92 -5.81 -13.68 7.92
N PHE A 93 -6.75 -13.85 8.85
CA PHE A 93 -7.54 -12.77 9.40
C PHE A 93 -7.17 -12.56 10.86
N TYR A 94 -6.76 -11.35 11.20
CA TYR A 94 -6.45 -10.96 12.56
C TYR A 94 -6.97 -9.56 12.83
N THR A 95 -6.87 -9.11 14.08
CA THR A 95 -7.34 -7.78 14.47
C THR A 95 -6.27 -6.98 15.18
N GLY A 96 -6.31 -5.66 14.97
CA GLY A 96 -5.54 -4.68 15.73
C GLY A 96 -6.46 -3.75 16.49
N THR A 97 -6.04 -3.29 17.66
CA THR A 97 -6.76 -2.26 18.43
C THR A 97 -6.00 -0.94 18.37
N LEU A 98 -6.68 0.14 17.98
CA LEU A 98 -6.05 1.45 17.86
C LEU A 98 -5.66 2.01 19.23
N LYS A 99 -4.44 2.54 19.33
CA LYS A 99 -3.90 3.19 20.55
C LYS A 99 -3.91 4.71 20.41
N SER A 100 -3.77 5.45 21.51
CA SER A 100 -3.90 6.92 21.56
C SER A 100 -3.15 7.69 20.48
N ASP A 101 -2.04 7.14 19.99
CA ASP A 101 -1.10 7.85 19.12
C ASP A 101 -1.22 7.39 17.65
N PHE A 102 -2.29 6.69 17.29
CA PHE A 102 -2.48 6.20 15.92
C PHE A 102 -2.65 7.35 14.90
N LYS A 103 -3.27 8.47 15.31
CA LYS A 103 -3.42 9.67 14.47
C LYS A 103 -2.10 10.41 14.42
N ASN A 104 -1.54 10.53 13.21
CA ASN A 104 -0.24 11.15 13.01
C ASN A 104 -0.25 12.02 11.74
N ASN A 105 -0.48 13.32 11.92
CA ASN A 105 -0.55 14.26 10.80
C ASN A 105 0.81 14.44 10.10
N LEU A 106 1.92 14.31 10.83
CA LEU A 106 3.27 14.38 10.24
C LEU A 106 3.51 13.20 9.29
N ARG A 107 3.13 11.99 9.71
CA ARG A 107 3.16 10.78 8.87
C ARG A 107 2.32 10.97 7.62
N LYS A 108 1.08 11.45 7.76
CA LYS A 108 0.19 11.73 6.62
C LYS A 108 0.84 12.70 5.62
N GLN A 109 1.30 13.85 6.11
CA GLN A 109 1.95 14.88 5.28
C GLN A 109 3.19 14.34 4.57
N HIS A 110 3.99 13.53 5.26
CA HIS A 110 5.16 12.89 4.70
C HIS A 110 4.79 11.92 3.56
N VAL A 111 3.84 11.01 3.77
CA VAL A 111 3.38 10.06 2.74
C VAL A 111 2.79 10.80 1.53
N GLU A 112 1.96 11.82 1.77
CA GLU A 112 1.41 12.64 0.69
C GLU A 112 2.49 13.39 -0.09
N SER A 113 3.52 13.89 0.59
CA SER A 113 4.67 14.52 -0.05
C SER A 113 5.42 13.55 -0.95
N LEU A 114 5.73 12.34 -0.47
CA LEU A 114 6.37 11.29 -1.25
C LEU A 114 5.56 10.94 -2.51
N LEU A 115 4.24 10.78 -2.36
CA LEU A 115 3.36 10.45 -3.49
C LEU A 115 3.27 11.59 -4.52
N LYS A 116 3.28 12.85 -4.08
CA LYS A 116 3.23 14.06 -4.93
C LYS A 116 4.53 14.33 -5.67
N GLN A 117 5.68 13.96 -5.09
CA GLN A 117 7.00 14.17 -5.71
C GLN A 117 7.29 13.18 -6.85
N ARG A 118 6.44 12.17 -7.06
CA ARG A 118 6.58 11.21 -8.17
C ARG A 118 6.38 11.89 -9.52
N LYS A 119 7.17 11.47 -10.50
CA LYS A 119 7.01 11.91 -11.89
C LYS A 119 6.04 11.00 -12.62
N GLN A 120 5.00 11.59 -13.21
CA GLN A 120 4.14 10.88 -14.15
C GLN A 120 4.87 10.69 -15.49
N LEU A 121 4.88 9.46 -16.00
CA LEU A 121 5.46 9.14 -17.30
C LEU A 121 4.37 9.06 -18.37
N ASN A 122 4.69 9.49 -19.58
CA ASN A 122 3.92 9.11 -20.77
C ASN A 122 4.37 7.71 -21.27
N VAL A 123 3.65 7.17 -22.26
CA VAL A 123 3.90 5.80 -22.78
C VAL A 123 5.33 5.64 -23.31
N SER A 124 5.82 6.58 -24.12
CA SER A 124 7.17 6.53 -24.69
C SER A 124 8.25 6.59 -23.60
N GLN A 125 8.09 7.47 -22.60
CA GLN A 125 9.02 7.53 -21.46
C GLN A 125 9.03 6.25 -20.63
N TYR A 126 7.87 5.59 -20.50
CA TYR A 126 7.78 4.30 -19.82
C TYR A 126 8.50 3.19 -20.61
N GLU A 127 8.31 3.14 -21.92
CA GLU A 127 8.99 2.17 -22.80
C GLU A 127 10.51 2.37 -22.78
N GLU A 128 10.97 3.61 -22.86
CA GLU A 128 12.40 3.94 -22.71
C GLU A 128 12.94 3.46 -21.36
N LEU A 129 12.24 3.73 -20.26
CA LEU A 129 12.64 3.28 -18.93
C LEU A 129 12.69 1.75 -18.82
N PHE A 130 11.70 1.06 -19.37
CA PHE A 130 11.63 -0.41 -19.37
C PHE A 130 12.78 -1.03 -20.15
N LEU A 131 13.06 -0.51 -21.35
CA LEU A 131 14.11 -1.02 -22.23
C LEU A 131 15.53 -0.69 -21.74
N ARG A 132 15.70 0.32 -20.88
CA ARG A 132 16.98 0.64 -20.24
C ARG A 132 17.42 -0.42 -19.22
N TRP A 133 16.51 -1.27 -18.73
CA TRP A 133 16.88 -2.25 -17.72
C TRP A 133 17.75 -3.37 -18.30
N PRO A 134 18.88 -3.73 -17.66
CA PRO A 134 19.73 -4.80 -18.14
C PRO A 134 19.00 -6.13 -18.21
N LYS A 135 19.40 -6.97 -19.18
CA LYS A 135 18.95 -8.36 -19.25
C LYS A 135 19.41 -9.13 -18.03
N ILE A 136 18.71 -10.22 -17.72
CA ILE A 136 18.97 -11.03 -16.52
C ILE A 136 20.38 -11.64 -16.48
N ASP A 137 21.01 -11.80 -17.65
CA ASP A 137 22.34 -12.37 -17.87
C ASP A 137 23.43 -11.33 -18.18
N ALA A 138 23.16 -10.04 -17.93
CA ALA A 138 24.07 -8.94 -18.28
C ALA A 138 25.41 -8.94 -17.50
N GLY A 139 25.55 -9.73 -16.44
CA GLY A 139 26.74 -9.72 -15.59
C GLY A 139 26.88 -8.41 -14.83
N ASP A 140 28.05 -7.77 -14.95
CA ASP A 140 28.35 -6.49 -14.33
C ASP A 140 27.85 -5.32 -15.18
N PHE A 141 27.19 -4.34 -14.57
CA PHE A 141 26.65 -3.17 -15.25
C PHE A 141 26.54 -1.97 -14.32
N VAL A 142 26.41 -0.77 -14.89
CA VAL A 142 26.18 0.48 -14.18
C VAL A 142 24.92 1.14 -14.73
N LEU A 143 24.07 1.64 -13.84
CA LEU A 143 22.87 2.39 -14.18
C LEU A 143 23.13 3.89 -14.03
N ASP A 144 22.64 4.68 -14.99
CA ASP A 144 22.53 6.13 -14.83
C ASP A 144 21.36 6.46 -13.88
N VAL A 145 21.72 6.95 -12.70
CA VAL A 145 20.83 7.33 -11.60
C VAL A 145 20.67 8.84 -11.45
N THR A 146 21.21 9.64 -12.38
CA THR A 146 21.28 11.12 -12.26
C THR A 146 19.91 11.78 -12.10
N ASN A 147 18.86 11.15 -12.62
CA ASN A 147 17.49 11.66 -12.57
C ASN A 147 16.59 10.90 -11.58
N ASP A 148 17.16 10.10 -10.68
CA ASP A 148 16.43 9.43 -9.60
C ASP A 148 16.56 10.26 -8.32
N ASN A 149 15.42 10.69 -7.76
CA ASN A 149 15.39 11.55 -6.57
C ASN A 149 15.33 10.75 -5.25
N ALA A 150 15.43 9.43 -5.30
CA ALA A 150 15.44 8.61 -4.08
C ALA A 150 16.73 8.80 -3.28
N GLU A 151 16.63 8.81 -1.96
CA GLU A 151 17.77 8.92 -1.03
C GLU A 151 18.78 7.77 -1.25
N VAL A 152 18.28 6.57 -1.55
CA VAL A 152 19.11 5.38 -1.83
C VAL A 152 18.72 4.81 -3.17
N VAL A 153 19.69 4.71 -4.08
CA VAL A 153 19.48 4.20 -5.44
C VAL A 153 20.36 3.00 -5.74
N PHE A 154 19.78 2.05 -6.48
CA PHE A 154 20.53 0.94 -7.04
C PHE A 154 21.30 1.40 -8.28
N SER A 155 22.63 1.36 -8.22
CA SER A 155 23.49 1.91 -9.27
C SER A 155 24.11 0.87 -10.18
N GLY A 156 23.89 -0.43 -9.94
CA GLY A 156 24.41 -1.50 -10.79
C GLY A 156 24.87 -2.75 -10.05
N VAL A 157 25.59 -3.62 -10.76
CA VAL A 157 26.18 -4.86 -10.22
C VAL A 157 27.66 -4.89 -10.57
N SER A 158 28.49 -5.28 -9.60
CA SER A 158 29.90 -5.59 -9.82
C SER A 158 30.33 -6.83 -9.04
N GLY A 159 30.90 -7.83 -9.71
CA GLY A 159 31.31 -9.10 -9.11
C GLY A 159 30.15 -9.78 -8.38
N SER A 160 28.95 -9.78 -8.99
CA SER A 160 27.69 -10.27 -8.37
C SER A 160 27.22 -9.51 -7.13
N LYS A 161 27.85 -8.38 -6.78
CA LYS A 161 27.42 -7.52 -5.67
C LYS A 161 26.58 -6.36 -6.20
N ARG A 162 25.40 -6.16 -5.60
CA ARG A 162 24.56 -5.00 -5.87
C ARG A 162 25.25 -3.74 -5.33
N GLN A 163 25.33 -2.72 -6.18
CA GLN A 163 25.91 -1.42 -5.84
C GLN A 163 24.77 -0.45 -5.54
N TYR A 164 24.91 0.29 -4.44
CA TYR A 164 23.95 1.31 -4.03
C TYR A 164 24.69 2.62 -3.77
N LYS A 165 24.03 3.75 -4.06
CA LYS A 165 24.52 5.09 -3.75
C LYS A 165 23.53 5.80 -2.85
N ILE A 166 24.05 6.58 -1.91
CA ILE A 166 23.26 7.51 -1.10
C ILE A 166 23.35 8.88 -1.75
N GLN A 167 22.21 9.46 -2.07
CA GLN A 167 22.08 10.80 -2.64
C GLN A 167 21.72 11.76 -1.50
N ARG A 168 22.57 12.76 -1.26
CA ARG A 168 22.36 13.80 -0.25
C ARG A 168 21.91 15.10 -0.89
#